data_AF-A0A2S7Q5L5-F1
#
_entry.id   AF-A0A2S7Q5L5-F1
#
_cell.length_a   1.000
_cell.length_b   1.000
_cell.length_c   1.000
_cell.angle_alpha   90.00
_cell.angle_beta   90.00
_cell.angle_gamma   90.00
#
_symmetry.space_group_name_H-M   'P 1'
#
loop_
_entity.id
_entity.type
_entity.pdbx_description
1 polymer ?
#
loop_
_entity_poly.entity_id
_entity_poly.type
_entity_poly.pdbx_seq_one_letter_code
_entity_poly.pdbx_strand_id
1 'polypeptide(L)'
;MTAGDSIALQEVGEHPLGYRVVDLMLGGGRCHFLPNTTASSCRADSRDVTKLAQEKYGWTYINSRAEFDDLKSGKNVKLPLLGLFSDTDIPFELDRRNMNDIYPSLDEMARTALAALEAATKDSDKGFFLMIEGSRIDHAGHGNDPAAQVHEVLAYDRAFQSVVDFLDNSDTEGALVATSDHETGGLAVARQLHASYPQYLWYPEVLANASHSAEYLSRALRAHIEKTNESGKKLRHFVENKLVEEGLGVMDATDEEIELVISNPALSAYAFAEIISRRAQIGWSTHGHSAVDVNIYGYAAEALRGNHENIEVGGFLRDYLNVDVDAITSKLNSTSRASSEVSLLAAGMGDQALFGHYEERLQKNLPQ
;
A
#
# COMPACT_ATOMS: atom_id res chain seq x y z
N MET A 1 8.42 -13.44 15.09
CA MET A 1 7.96 -12.07 14.83
C MET A 1 8.32 -11.75 13.39
N THR A 2 7.34 -11.41 12.56
CA THR A 2 7.59 -11.01 11.16
C THR A 2 8.21 -9.61 11.11
N ALA A 3 8.73 -9.18 9.95
CA ALA A 3 9.20 -7.80 9.78
C ALA A 3 8.08 -6.78 10.05
N GLY A 4 6.87 -7.02 9.52
CA GLY A 4 5.69 -6.18 9.77
C GLY A 4 5.31 -6.10 11.26
N ASP A 5 5.39 -7.21 11.99
CA ASP A 5 5.12 -7.23 13.43
C ASP A 5 6.12 -6.38 14.24
N SER A 6 7.39 -6.33 13.79
CA SER A 6 8.43 -5.50 14.39
C SER A 6 8.27 -4.03 14.01
N ILE A 7 7.88 -3.72 12.77
CA ILE A 7 7.61 -2.36 12.30
C ILE A 7 6.47 -1.75 13.12
N ALA A 8 5.33 -2.45 13.26
CA ALA A 8 4.19 -1.97 14.05
C ALA A 8 4.56 -1.61 15.50
N LEU A 9 5.47 -2.37 16.12
CA LEU A 9 5.98 -2.07 17.47
C LEU A 9 6.85 -0.81 17.48
N GLN A 10 7.71 -0.66 16.49
CA GLN A 10 8.59 0.52 16.38
C GLN A 10 7.79 1.80 16.14
N GLU A 11 6.79 1.74 15.25
CA GLU A 11 5.90 2.86 14.91
C GLU A 11 5.17 3.43 16.14
N VAL A 12 4.69 2.55 17.04
CA VAL A 12 3.96 3.01 18.23
C VAL A 12 4.88 3.49 19.36
N GLY A 13 6.18 3.17 19.33
CA GLY A 13 7.17 3.70 20.28
C GLY A 13 8.18 2.69 20.85
N GLU A 14 8.23 1.43 20.41
CA GLU A 14 9.31 0.49 20.74
C GLU A 14 10.52 0.60 19.80
N HIS A 15 10.68 1.76 19.16
CA HIS A 15 11.83 2.04 18.31
C HIS A 15 13.15 2.02 19.12
N PRO A 16 14.27 1.53 18.57
CA PRO A 16 15.55 1.44 19.28
C PRO A 16 16.04 2.74 19.91
N LEU A 17 15.62 3.89 19.38
CA LEU A 17 16.00 5.20 19.91
C LEU A 17 15.20 5.60 21.17
N GLY A 18 14.18 4.83 21.56
CA GLY A 18 13.40 5.04 22.78
C GLY A 18 12.34 6.14 22.69
N TYR A 19 12.02 6.60 21.48
CA TYR A 19 11.01 7.63 21.23
C TYR A 19 10.02 7.18 20.16
N ARG A 20 8.84 7.79 20.18
CA ARG A 20 7.85 7.69 19.11
C ARG A 20 8.41 8.30 17.82
N VAL A 21 8.18 7.65 16.69
CA VAL A 21 8.74 8.05 15.39
C VAL A 21 7.82 8.97 14.58
N VAL A 22 6.50 8.94 14.83
CA VAL A 22 5.50 9.79 14.14
C VAL A 22 4.36 10.18 15.10
N ASP A 23 3.69 11.29 14.82
CA ASP A 23 2.55 11.77 15.63
C ASP A 23 1.19 11.28 15.14
N LEU A 24 1.09 10.92 13.86
CA LEU A 24 -0.16 10.54 13.22
C LEU A 24 0.09 9.39 12.24
N MET A 25 -0.77 8.37 12.28
CA MET A 25 -0.83 7.28 11.33
C MET A 25 -2.28 7.00 10.97
N LEU A 26 -2.61 6.95 9.68
CA LEU A 26 -3.95 6.63 9.16
C LEU A 26 -3.80 5.64 8.01
N GLY A 27 -4.41 4.46 8.10
CA GLY A 27 -4.28 3.45 7.05
C GLY A 27 -4.95 2.11 7.35
N GLY A 28 -4.49 1.06 6.66
CA GLY A 28 -4.86 -0.34 6.90
C GLY A 28 -3.85 -1.07 7.80
N GLY A 29 -3.74 -2.39 7.66
CA GLY A 29 -2.71 -3.21 8.30
C GLY A 29 -2.98 -3.55 9.77
N ARG A 30 -4.23 -3.40 10.24
CA ARG A 30 -4.60 -3.64 11.65
C ARG A 30 -4.21 -5.02 12.16
N CYS A 31 -4.14 -6.02 11.30
CA CYS A 31 -3.78 -7.39 11.67
C CYS A 31 -2.39 -7.49 12.33
N HIS A 32 -1.44 -6.60 12.01
CA HIS A 32 -0.11 -6.57 12.63
C HIS A 32 -0.09 -5.95 14.03
N PHE A 33 -1.20 -5.31 14.44
CA PHE A 33 -1.34 -4.64 15.73
C PHE A 33 -2.17 -5.45 16.74
N LEU A 34 -2.89 -6.48 16.28
CA LEU A 34 -3.76 -7.30 17.10
C LEU A 34 -3.05 -8.55 17.60
N PRO A 35 -3.31 -9.04 18.83
CA PRO A 35 -2.69 -10.26 19.35
C PRO A 35 -3.17 -11.49 18.58
N ASN A 36 -2.37 -12.56 18.56
CA ASN A 36 -2.69 -13.83 17.90
C ASN A 36 -3.98 -14.53 18.40
N THR A 37 -4.59 -14.04 19.49
CA THR A 37 -5.89 -14.49 19.99
C THR A 37 -7.07 -13.84 19.27
N THR A 38 -6.83 -12.82 18.44
CA THR A 38 -7.85 -12.19 17.58
C THR A 38 -7.90 -12.86 16.21
N ALA A 39 -9.10 -13.16 15.72
CA ALA A 39 -9.29 -13.90 14.47
C ALA A 39 -8.69 -13.20 13.23
N SER A 40 -8.64 -11.87 13.22
CA SER A 40 -8.07 -11.07 12.14
C SER A 40 -6.59 -10.72 12.32
N SER A 41 -5.89 -11.32 13.30
CA SER A 41 -4.47 -11.03 13.55
C SER A 41 -3.55 -11.71 12.52
N CYS A 42 -2.48 -11.00 12.16
CA CYS A 42 -1.34 -11.52 11.41
C CYS A 42 -0.16 -11.87 12.34
N ARG A 43 -0.23 -11.52 13.63
CA ARG A 43 0.86 -11.71 14.58
C ARG A 43 0.97 -13.18 15.00
N ALA A 44 2.20 -13.64 15.20
CA ALA A 44 2.47 -14.94 15.79
C ALA A 44 2.47 -14.91 17.34
N ASP A 45 2.55 -13.73 17.94
CA ASP A 45 2.62 -13.52 19.39
C ASP A 45 1.32 -12.96 19.97
N SER A 46 1.19 -12.99 21.30
CA SER A 46 0.00 -12.51 22.01
C SER A 46 0.04 -11.01 22.31
N ARG A 47 0.88 -10.23 21.62
CA ARG A 47 1.03 -8.80 21.90
C ARG A 47 -0.10 -8.02 21.26
N ASP A 48 -0.82 -7.26 22.08
CA ASP A 48 -1.81 -6.29 21.64
C ASP A 48 -1.11 -4.92 21.51
N VAL A 49 -0.66 -4.61 20.29
CA VAL A 49 0.07 -3.38 19.98
C VAL A 49 -0.85 -2.16 20.09
N THR A 50 -2.16 -2.32 19.81
CA THR A 50 -3.13 -1.24 19.98
C THR A 50 -3.23 -0.81 21.45
N LYS A 51 -3.36 -1.77 22.38
CA LYS A 51 -3.33 -1.47 23.81
C LYS A 51 -1.98 -0.93 24.28
N LEU A 52 -0.89 -1.52 23.80
CA LEU A 52 0.46 -1.03 24.10
C LEU A 52 0.61 0.45 23.70
N ALA A 53 0.14 0.82 22.50
CA ALA A 53 0.15 2.19 22.02
C ALA A 53 -0.63 3.12 22.96
N GLN A 54 -1.84 2.73 23.35
CA GLN A 54 -2.69 3.55 24.22
C GLN A 54 -2.09 3.68 25.64
N GLU A 55 -1.74 2.55 26.27
CA GLU A 55 -1.37 2.49 27.69
C GLU A 55 0.05 3.00 27.97
N LYS A 56 1.01 2.70 27.07
CA LYS A 56 2.42 3.04 27.28
C LYS A 56 2.84 4.31 26.55
N TYR A 57 2.25 4.59 25.40
CA TYR A 57 2.70 5.66 24.50
C TYR A 57 1.66 6.75 24.27
N GLY A 58 0.47 6.64 24.90
CA GLY A 58 -0.55 7.67 24.93
C GLY A 58 -1.31 7.89 23.63
N TRP A 59 -1.33 6.88 22.73
CA TRP A 59 -2.06 6.99 21.47
C TRP A 59 -3.56 7.04 21.65
N THR A 60 -4.19 7.94 20.89
CA THR A 60 -5.60 7.82 20.54
C THR A 60 -5.69 6.76 19.43
N TYR A 61 -6.48 5.70 19.64
CA TYR A 61 -6.69 4.64 18.66
C TYR A 61 -8.12 4.70 18.14
N ILE A 62 -8.28 4.68 16.82
CA ILE A 62 -9.57 4.60 16.12
C ILE A 62 -9.47 3.53 15.01
N ASN A 63 -10.58 2.92 14.65
CA ASN A 63 -10.55 1.83 13.65
C ASN A 63 -11.81 1.65 12.82
N SER A 64 -12.70 2.65 12.82
CA SER A 64 -13.98 2.62 12.12
C SER A 64 -14.27 3.92 11.39
N ARG A 65 -15.17 3.87 10.39
CA ARG A 65 -15.64 5.07 9.67
C ARG A 65 -16.24 6.11 10.62
N ALA A 66 -17.07 5.67 11.57
CA ALA A 66 -17.73 6.57 12.51
C ALA A 66 -16.72 7.36 13.35
N GLU A 67 -15.68 6.69 13.87
CA GLU A 67 -14.62 7.37 14.64
C GLU A 67 -13.77 8.28 13.76
N PHE A 68 -13.53 7.91 12.50
CA PHE A 68 -12.87 8.80 11.53
C PHE A 68 -13.68 10.08 11.29
N ASP A 69 -15.00 9.96 11.10
CA ASP A 69 -15.90 11.10 10.96
C ASP A 69 -15.95 11.99 12.21
N ASP A 70 -15.67 11.43 13.37
CA ASP A 70 -15.56 12.17 14.62
C ASP A 70 -14.27 12.98 14.76
N LEU A 71 -13.29 12.78 13.88
CA LEU A 71 -12.15 13.69 13.73
C LEU A 71 -12.55 15.04 13.10
N LYS A 72 -13.75 15.13 12.52
CA LYS A 72 -14.32 16.35 11.90
C LYS A 72 -13.35 16.99 10.90
N SER A 73 -12.81 16.16 10.00
CA SER A 73 -11.81 16.55 8.99
C SER A 73 -10.60 17.25 9.60
N GLY A 74 -10.02 16.64 10.65
CA GLY A 74 -8.82 17.13 11.33
C GLY A 74 -9.08 18.14 12.47
N LYS A 75 -10.29 18.68 12.59
CA LYS A 75 -10.62 19.71 13.60
C LYS A 75 -10.80 19.17 15.02
N ASN A 76 -11.00 17.86 15.16
CA ASN A 76 -11.18 17.19 16.45
C ASN A 76 -10.20 16.02 16.59
N VAL A 77 -8.90 16.31 16.49
CA VAL A 77 -7.82 15.32 16.59
C VAL A 77 -7.05 15.49 17.90
N LYS A 78 -6.80 14.37 18.59
CA LYS A 78 -5.91 14.30 19.74
C LYS A 78 -4.68 13.47 19.37
N LEU A 79 -3.54 14.16 19.20
CA LEU A 79 -2.25 13.51 18.91
C LEU A 79 -1.61 12.90 20.18
N PRO A 80 -0.87 11.79 20.06
CA PRO A 80 -0.66 11.04 18.82
C PRO A 80 -1.90 10.20 18.42
N LEU A 81 -2.17 10.06 17.12
CA LEU A 81 -3.36 9.39 16.58
C LEU A 81 -2.99 8.19 15.70
N LEU A 82 -3.51 7.01 16.05
CA LEU A 82 -3.38 5.77 15.30
C LEU A 82 -4.76 5.37 14.75
N GLY A 83 -4.97 5.52 13.44
CA GLY A 83 -6.18 5.10 12.74
C GLY A 83 -5.93 3.89 11.86
N LEU A 84 -6.55 2.75 12.16
CA LEU A 84 -6.39 1.50 11.41
C LEU A 84 -7.74 0.97 10.93
N PHE A 85 -8.10 1.27 9.68
CA PHE A 85 -9.48 1.11 9.16
C PHE A 85 -9.73 -0.22 8.45
N SER A 86 -8.68 -0.98 8.11
CA SER A 86 -8.77 -2.31 7.50
C SER A 86 -7.83 -3.29 8.19
N ASP A 87 -8.18 -4.58 8.20
CA ASP A 87 -7.32 -5.64 8.75
C ASP A 87 -6.02 -5.78 7.95
N THR A 88 -6.12 -5.66 6.63
CA THR A 88 -4.97 -5.64 5.72
C THR A 88 -5.04 -4.34 4.92
N ASP A 89 -4.92 -4.38 3.61
CA ASP A 89 -5.08 -3.20 2.77
C ASP A 89 -6.51 -2.66 2.80
N ILE A 90 -6.65 -1.35 2.60
CA ILE A 90 -7.93 -0.77 2.22
C ILE A 90 -8.23 -1.27 0.78
N PRO A 91 -9.47 -1.65 0.44
CA PRO A 91 -9.80 -2.12 -0.90
C PRO A 91 -9.40 -1.13 -1.99
N PHE A 92 -9.19 -1.62 -3.23
CA PHE A 92 -8.91 -0.75 -4.36
C PHE A 92 -9.98 0.35 -4.51
N GLU A 93 -9.62 1.55 -4.93
CA GLU A 93 -10.52 2.70 -5.08
C GLU A 93 -11.74 2.36 -5.95
N LEU A 94 -11.54 1.54 -6.99
CA LEU A 94 -12.61 1.03 -7.84
C LEU A 94 -13.74 0.36 -7.02
N ASP A 95 -13.37 -0.38 -5.98
CA ASP A 95 -14.29 -1.05 -5.07
C ASP A 95 -14.66 -0.13 -3.87
N ARG A 96 -13.66 0.48 -3.23
CA ARG A 96 -13.77 1.30 -2.01
C ARG A 96 -14.71 2.49 -2.19
N ARG A 97 -14.79 3.08 -3.38
CA ARG A 97 -15.72 4.18 -3.67
C ARG A 97 -17.20 3.81 -3.43
N ASN A 98 -17.53 2.52 -3.43
CA ASN A 98 -18.85 1.98 -3.10
C ASN A 98 -18.98 1.55 -1.62
N MET A 99 -17.97 1.85 -0.79
CA MET A 99 -17.85 1.46 0.62
C MET A 99 -17.46 2.66 1.50
N ASN A 100 -17.90 3.88 1.14
CA ASN A 100 -17.54 5.11 1.86
C ASN A 100 -18.05 5.13 3.31
N ASP A 101 -19.08 4.33 3.63
CA ASP A 101 -19.60 4.11 4.98
C ASP A 101 -18.74 3.17 5.83
N ILE A 102 -17.72 2.54 5.22
CA ILE A 102 -16.82 1.58 5.87
C ILE A 102 -15.39 2.11 5.89
N TYR A 103 -14.89 2.68 4.79
CA TYR A 103 -13.50 3.11 4.65
C TYR A 103 -13.38 4.59 4.26
N PRO A 104 -12.51 5.37 4.92
CA PRO A 104 -12.12 6.68 4.39
C PRO A 104 -11.30 6.52 3.11
N SER A 105 -11.40 7.50 2.21
CA SER A 105 -10.53 7.58 1.03
C SER A 105 -9.13 8.09 1.39
N LEU A 106 -8.16 7.88 0.49
CA LEU A 106 -6.82 8.47 0.61
C LEU A 106 -6.88 10.00 0.74
N ASP A 107 -7.72 10.65 -0.08
CA ASP A 107 -7.97 12.09 -0.02
C ASP A 107 -8.55 12.53 1.34
N GLU A 108 -9.54 11.82 1.87
CA GLU A 108 -10.12 12.15 3.18
C GLU A 108 -9.06 12.04 4.30
N MET A 109 -8.23 10.99 4.28
CA MET A 109 -7.14 10.80 5.24
C MET A 109 -6.08 11.89 5.09
N ALA A 110 -5.67 12.24 3.86
CA ALA A 110 -4.70 13.29 3.59
C ALA A 110 -5.18 14.66 4.11
N ARG A 111 -6.40 15.08 3.76
CA ARG A 111 -6.98 16.35 4.24
C ARG A 111 -7.12 16.38 5.76
N THR A 112 -7.49 15.25 6.37
CA THR A 112 -7.59 15.13 7.83
C THR A 112 -6.22 15.28 8.49
N ALA A 113 -5.18 14.63 7.95
CA ALA A 113 -3.82 14.72 8.47
C ALA A 113 -3.25 16.14 8.34
N LEU A 114 -3.39 16.76 7.16
CA LEU A 114 -2.95 18.14 6.91
C LEU A 114 -3.58 19.11 7.92
N ALA A 115 -4.91 19.10 8.06
CA ALA A 115 -5.62 19.99 8.97
C ALA A 115 -5.25 19.74 10.45
N ALA A 116 -5.07 18.48 10.85
CA ALA A 116 -4.69 18.13 12.21
C ALA A 116 -3.26 18.57 12.55
N LEU A 117 -2.31 18.36 11.63
CA LEU A 117 -0.92 18.71 11.83
C LEU A 117 -0.71 20.22 11.78
N GLU A 118 -1.34 20.93 10.83
CA GLU A 118 -1.33 22.40 10.78
C GLU A 118 -1.87 22.99 12.10
N ALA A 119 -3.00 22.50 12.59
CA ALA A 119 -3.56 22.95 13.87
C ALA A 119 -2.64 22.65 15.07
N ALA A 120 -1.92 21.53 15.05
CA ALA A 120 -0.98 21.14 16.10
C ALA A 120 0.29 21.99 16.09
N THR A 121 0.70 22.51 14.94
CA THR A 121 1.94 23.30 14.78
C THR A 121 1.71 24.81 14.68
N LYS A 122 0.46 25.29 14.71
CA LYS A 122 0.13 26.72 14.51
C LYS A 122 0.85 27.72 15.44
N ASP A 123 1.17 27.29 16.66
CA ASP A 123 1.82 28.12 17.70
C ASP A 123 3.32 27.79 17.86
N SER A 124 3.90 27.07 16.89
CA SER A 124 5.27 26.56 16.88
C SER A 124 6.11 27.25 15.79
N ASP A 125 7.42 27.37 16.02
CA ASP A 125 8.38 27.75 14.97
C ASP A 125 8.78 26.57 14.08
N LYS A 126 8.27 25.37 14.40
CA LYS A 126 8.42 24.12 13.64
C LYS A 126 7.07 23.69 13.06
N GLY A 127 7.05 23.44 11.76
CA GLY A 127 5.92 22.80 11.06
C GLY A 127 5.94 21.28 11.22
N PHE A 128 5.44 20.58 10.20
CA PHE A 128 5.35 19.12 10.18
C PHE A 128 5.95 18.52 8.91
N PHE A 129 6.27 17.23 8.98
CA PHE A 129 6.56 16.38 7.83
C PHE A 129 5.42 15.36 7.69
N LEU A 130 4.91 15.18 6.47
CA LEU A 130 3.84 14.25 6.17
C LEU A 130 4.21 13.43 4.93
N MET A 131 4.05 12.11 5.03
CA MET A 131 4.17 11.18 3.91
C MET A 131 2.78 10.62 3.61
N ILE A 132 2.37 10.68 2.34
CA ILE A 132 1.09 10.17 1.85
C ILE A 132 1.41 9.19 0.73
N GLU A 133 0.89 7.97 0.85
CA GLU A 133 1.18 6.88 -0.07
C GLU A 133 -0.08 6.38 -0.78
N GLY A 134 -0.05 6.35 -2.11
CA GLY A 134 -1.04 5.66 -2.94
C GLY A 134 -0.60 4.23 -3.27
N SER A 135 -0.39 3.40 -2.24
CA SER A 135 0.32 2.11 -2.36
C SER A 135 -0.35 1.09 -3.29
N ARG A 136 -1.67 1.16 -3.43
CA ARG A 136 -2.44 0.18 -4.20
C ARG A 136 -2.22 0.31 -5.72
N ILE A 137 -1.58 1.38 -6.22
CA ILE A 137 -1.15 1.46 -7.63
C ILE A 137 -0.22 0.29 -7.97
N ASP A 138 0.73 -0.01 -7.08
CA ASP A 138 1.67 -1.12 -7.23
C ASP A 138 0.96 -2.48 -7.22
N HIS A 139 0.08 -2.71 -6.24
CA HIS A 139 -0.67 -3.97 -6.12
C HIS A 139 -1.55 -4.25 -7.35
N ALA A 140 -2.15 -3.21 -7.94
CA ALA A 140 -2.91 -3.34 -9.18
C ALA A 140 -2.00 -3.67 -10.38
N GLY A 141 -0.78 -3.10 -10.41
CA GLY A 141 0.27 -3.46 -11.36
C GLY A 141 0.70 -4.91 -11.23
N HIS A 142 0.96 -5.41 -10.02
CA HIS A 142 1.25 -6.83 -9.79
C HIS A 142 0.11 -7.74 -10.26
N GLY A 143 -1.14 -7.31 -10.05
CA GLY A 143 -2.34 -8.00 -10.53
C GLY A 143 -2.56 -7.93 -12.05
N ASN A 144 -1.81 -7.07 -12.76
CA ASN A 144 -2.06 -6.67 -14.14
C ASN A 144 -3.51 -6.21 -14.37
N ASP A 145 -4.11 -5.56 -13.37
CA ASP A 145 -5.51 -5.10 -13.38
C ASP A 145 -5.56 -3.62 -13.79
N PRO A 146 -5.79 -3.32 -15.08
CA PRO A 146 -5.74 -1.94 -15.56
C PRO A 146 -6.93 -1.10 -15.06
N ALA A 147 -8.06 -1.74 -14.72
CA ALA A 147 -9.22 -1.03 -14.20
C ALA A 147 -8.97 -0.57 -12.76
N ALA A 148 -8.42 -1.44 -11.91
CA ALA A 148 -8.00 -1.03 -10.57
C ALA A 148 -6.86 0.00 -10.64
N GLN A 149 -5.82 -0.25 -11.46
CA GLN A 149 -4.62 0.59 -11.52
C GLN A 149 -4.94 2.04 -11.85
N VAL A 150 -5.76 2.29 -12.88
CA VAL A 150 -6.10 3.68 -13.27
C VAL A 150 -6.94 4.38 -12.20
N HIS A 151 -7.83 3.66 -11.51
CA HIS A 151 -8.64 4.23 -10.43
C HIS A 151 -7.81 4.56 -9.19
N GLU A 152 -6.75 3.80 -8.91
CA GLU A 152 -5.76 4.12 -7.87
C GLU A 152 -4.95 5.37 -8.22
N VAL A 153 -4.49 5.49 -9.47
CA VAL A 153 -3.80 6.71 -9.93
C VAL A 153 -4.72 7.93 -9.78
N LEU A 154 -6.00 7.82 -10.13
CA LEU A 154 -6.99 8.90 -9.94
C LEU A 154 -7.25 9.19 -8.45
N ALA A 155 -7.17 8.19 -7.57
CA ALA A 155 -7.31 8.39 -6.12
C ALA A 155 -6.12 9.18 -5.55
N TYR A 156 -4.91 8.82 -5.98
CA TYR A 156 -3.69 9.52 -5.64
C TYR A 156 -3.70 10.96 -6.18
N ASP A 157 -4.12 11.17 -7.43
CA ASP A 157 -4.25 12.50 -8.04
C ASP A 157 -5.18 13.43 -7.23
N ARG A 158 -6.31 12.91 -6.72
CA ARG A 158 -7.18 13.68 -5.80
C ARG A 158 -6.47 14.06 -4.50
N ALA A 159 -5.71 13.14 -3.91
CA ALA A 159 -4.95 13.43 -2.69
C ALA A 159 -3.82 14.43 -2.96
N PHE A 160 -3.10 14.30 -4.09
CA PHE A 160 -2.07 15.22 -4.54
C PHE A 160 -2.65 16.63 -4.72
N GLN A 161 -3.79 16.77 -5.41
CA GLN A 161 -4.46 18.06 -5.57
C GLN A 161 -4.85 18.67 -4.21
N SER A 162 -5.35 17.88 -3.27
CA SER A 162 -5.66 18.37 -1.92
C SER A 162 -4.43 18.89 -1.17
N VAL A 163 -3.23 18.33 -1.41
CA VAL A 163 -1.98 18.84 -0.83
C VAL A 163 -1.55 20.13 -1.51
N VAL A 164 -1.65 20.21 -2.84
CA VAL A 164 -1.37 21.46 -3.59
C VAL A 164 -2.31 22.57 -3.13
N ASP A 165 -3.61 22.30 -3.05
CA ASP A 165 -4.61 23.25 -2.56
C ASP A 165 -4.31 23.70 -1.13
N PHE A 166 -3.86 22.79 -0.27
CA PHE A 166 -3.43 23.14 1.09
C PHE A 166 -2.24 24.12 1.07
N LEU A 167 -1.21 23.86 0.26
CA LEU A 167 -0.03 24.71 0.14
C LEU A 167 -0.35 26.08 -0.47
N ASP A 168 -1.20 26.14 -1.49
CA ASP A 168 -1.64 27.39 -2.12
C ASP A 168 -2.43 28.30 -1.16
N ASN A 169 -3.10 27.71 -0.16
CA ASN A 169 -3.94 28.42 0.79
C ASN A 169 -3.31 28.59 2.18
N SER A 170 -2.11 28.05 2.42
CA SER A 170 -1.43 28.18 3.72
C SER A 170 -0.62 29.48 3.79
N ASP A 171 -0.68 30.14 4.96
CA ASP A 171 0.21 31.26 5.27
C ASP A 171 1.64 30.80 5.63
N THR A 172 1.86 29.48 5.75
CA THR A 172 3.14 28.88 6.12
C THR A 172 3.86 28.35 4.87
N GLU A 173 5.16 28.60 4.77
CA GLU A 173 5.99 28.06 3.69
C GLU A 173 6.02 26.53 3.75
N GLY A 174 5.80 25.89 2.60
CA GLY A 174 5.81 24.44 2.47
C GLY A 174 6.34 24.00 1.12
N ALA A 175 6.87 22.79 1.08
CA ALA A 175 7.31 22.13 -0.14
C ALA A 175 6.60 20.77 -0.26
N LEU A 176 6.35 20.36 -1.50
CA LEU A 176 5.84 19.04 -1.85
C LEU A 176 6.79 18.40 -2.83
N VAL A 177 7.08 17.11 -2.60
CA VAL A 177 7.72 16.23 -3.57
C VAL A 177 6.86 14.99 -3.69
N ALA A 178 6.40 14.69 -4.90
CA ALA A 178 5.68 13.46 -5.24
C ALA A 178 6.50 12.66 -6.25
N THR A 179 6.68 11.38 -5.99
CA THR A 179 7.39 10.45 -6.85
C THR A 179 6.84 9.04 -6.62
N SER A 180 7.21 8.11 -7.49
CA SER A 180 7.06 6.68 -7.25
C SER A 180 8.35 6.12 -6.66
N ASP A 181 8.25 4.99 -5.97
CA ASP A 181 9.37 4.15 -5.57
C ASP A 181 9.88 3.27 -6.73
N HIS A 182 8.97 2.80 -7.60
CA HIS A 182 9.25 2.12 -8.86
C HIS A 182 8.01 2.06 -9.78
N GLU A 183 8.17 1.51 -10.99
CA GLU A 183 7.04 1.07 -11.83
C GLU A 183 6.77 -0.42 -11.63
N THR A 184 5.52 -0.83 -11.80
CA THR A 184 5.09 -2.22 -11.62
C THR A 184 4.20 -2.72 -12.75
N GLY A 185 4.53 -3.90 -13.28
CA GLY A 185 3.80 -4.60 -14.34
C GLY A 185 4.38 -4.39 -15.74
N GLY A 186 5.17 -3.33 -15.96
CA GLY A 186 5.58 -2.88 -17.28
C GLY A 186 4.38 -2.59 -18.16
N LEU A 187 3.50 -1.73 -17.65
CA LEU A 187 2.25 -1.34 -18.28
C LEU A 187 2.51 -0.65 -19.63
N ALA A 188 1.81 -1.11 -20.67
CA ALA A 188 1.81 -0.46 -21.97
C ALA A 188 0.38 -0.22 -22.46
N VAL A 189 0.08 1.02 -22.86
CA VAL A 189 -1.16 1.39 -23.57
C VAL A 189 -1.07 0.99 -25.04
N ALA A 190 -0.67 -0.26 -25.27
CA ALA A 190 -0.51 -0.87 -26.57
C ALA A 190 -0.44 -2.39 -26.39
N ARG A 191 -1.28 -3.12 -27.13
CA ARG A 191 -1.21 -4.58 -27.18
C ARG A 191 -1.65 -5.11 -28.52
N GLN A 192 -0.81 -5.94 -29.14
CA GLN A 192 -1.15 -6.66 -30.34
C GLN A 192 -1.79 -8.02 -29.99
N LEU A 193 -3.04 -8.23 -30.42
CA LEU A 193 -3.79 -9.47 -30.15
C LEU A 193 -3.76 -10.49 -31.30
N HIS A 194 -3.34 -10.07 -32.49
CA HIS A 194 -3.37 -10.87 -33.71
C HIS A 194 -2.08 -10.72 -34.51
N ALA A 195 -1.72 -11.75 -35.29
CA ALA A 195 -0.49 -11.76 -36.10
C ALA A 195 -0.50 -10.80 -37.31
N SER A 196 -1.66 -10.22 -37.64
CA SER A 196 -1.77 -9.20 -38.69
C SER A 196 -1.01 -7.92 -38.33
N TYR A 197 -0.83 -7.03 -39.31
CA TYR A 197 -0.23 -5.71 -39.08
C TYR A 197 -0.88 -5.01 -37.86
N PRO A 198 -0.08 -4.41 -36.94
CA PRO A 198 -0.61 -3.84 -35.70
C PRO A 198 -1.64 -2.75 -35.94
N GLN A 199 -2.71 -2.78 -35.14
CA GLN A 199 -3.64 -1.67 -35.01
C GLN A 199 -3.26 -0.86 -33.77
N TYR A 200 -3.29 0.46 -33.88
CA TYR A 200 -2.84 1.40 -32.85
C TYR A 200 -4.04 1.81 -32.00
N LEU A 201 -4.64 0.82 -31.35
CA LEU A 201 -5.91 0.96 -30.65
C LEU A 201 -5.70 0.92 -29.14
N TRP A 202 -6.52 1.68 -28.44
CA TRP A 202 -6.66 1.69 -26.99
C TRP A 202 -8.10 2.11 -26.68
N TYR A 203 -8.75 1.36 -25.79
CA TYR A 203 -10.18 1.52 -25.48
C TYR A 203 -10.38 1.81 -23.98
N PRO A 204 -10.18 3.07 -23.54
CA PRO A 204 -10.34 3.44 -22.13
C PRO A 204 -11.76 3.23 -21.59
N GLU A 205 -12.78 3.23 -22.45
CA GLU A 205 -14.17 2.96 -22.08
C GLU A 205 -14.36 1.57 -21.47
N VAL A 206 -13.50 0.60 -21.82
CA VAL A 206 -13.51 -0.74 -21.21
C VAL A 206 -13.17 -0.65 -19.73
N LEU A 207 -12.19 0.19 -19.37
CA LEU A 207 -11.80 0.41 -17.97
C LEU A 207 -12.87 1.20 -17.22
N ALA A 208 -13.52 2.17 -17.89
CA ALA A 208 -14.57 2.98 -17.29
C ALA A 208 -15.86 2.17 -16.98
N ASN A 209 -16.13 1.12 -17.76
CA ASN A 209 -17.30 0.25 -17.57
C ASN A 209 -17.10 -0.79 -16.45
N ALA A 210 -15.86 -1.07 -16.05
CA ALA A 210 -15.60 -1.97 -14.94
C ALA A 210 -16.13 -1.37 -13.64
N SER A 211 -16.91 -2.16 -12.89
CA SER A 211 -17.49 -1.75 -11.61
C SER A 211 -16.71 -2.26 -10.41
N HIS A 212 -15.93 -3.33 -10.59
CA HIS A 212 -15.14 -3.97 -9.53
C HIS A 212 -13.76 -4.36 -10.03
N SER A 213 -12.79 -4.43 -9.10
CA SER A 213 -11.45 -4.95 -9.38
C SER A 213 -11.47 -6.48 -9.59
N ALA A 214 -10.45 -6.99 -10.27
CA ALA A 214 -10.21 -8.41 -10.40
C ALA A 214 -10.00 -9.10 -9.03
N GLU A 215 -9.40 -8.41 -8.06
CA GLU A 215 -9.24 -8.90 -6.69
C GLU A 215 -10.60 -9.11 -6.01
N TYR A 216 -11.50 -8.13 -6.11
CA TYR A 216 -12.87 -8.24 -5.59
C TYR A 216 -13.60 -9.42 -6.23
N LEU A 217 -13.57 -9.51 -7.56
CA LEU A 217 -14.29 -10.55 -8.30
C LEU A 217 -13.77 -11.95 -7.99
N SER A 218 -12.45 -12.11 -7.84
CA SER A 218 -11.84 -13.35 -7.37
C SER A 218 -12.28 -13.74 -5.95
N ARG A 219 -12.36 -12.76 -5.03
CA ARG A 219 -12.91 -13.01 -3.68
C ARG A 219 -14.39 -13.42 -3.74
N ALA A 220 -15.20 -12.73 -4.54
CA ALA A 220 -16.62 -13.02 -4.70
C ALA A 220 -16.86 -14.43 -5.27
N LEU A 221 -16.06 -14.85 -6.26
CA LEU A 221 -16.10 -16.21 -6.79
C LEU A 221 -15.82 -17.26 -5.71
N ARG A 222 -14.72 -17.11 -4.98
CA ARG A 222 -14.33 -18.08 -3.94
C ARG A 222 -15.37 -18.16 -2.82
N ALA A 223 -15.87 -17.01 -2.37
CA ALA A 223 -16.92 -16.94 -1.35
C ALA A 223 -18.22 -17.59 -1.83
N HIS A 224 -18.60 -17.43 -3.11
CA HIS A 224 -19.77 -18.08 -3.69
C HIS A 224 -19.62 -19.60 -3.73
N ILE A 225 -18.47 -20.10 -4.19
CA ILE A 225 -18.17 -21.54 -4.23
C ILE A 225 -18.22 -22.14 -2.82
N GLU A 226 -17.55 -21.52 -1.85
CA GLU A 226 -17.52 -21.99 -0.46
C GLU A 226 -18.92 -22.02 0.17
N LYS A 227 -19.74 -20.98 -0.08
CA LYS A 227 -21.07 -20.86 0.51
C LYS A 227 -22.10 -21.82 -0.12
N THR A 228 -22.00 -22.06 -1.42
CA THR A 228 -23.07 -22.74 -2.18
C THR A 228 -22.72 -24.16 -2.60
N ASN A 229 -21.43 -24.50 -2.66
CA ASN A 229 -20.90 -25.71 -3.31
C ASN A 229 -21.38 -25.86 -4.77
N GLU A 230 -21.75 -24.76 -5.45
CA GLU A 230 -22.17 -24.79 -6.84
C GLU A 230 -21.01 -25.13 -7.79
N SER A 231 -21.34 -25.85 -8.85
CA SER A 231 -20.40 -26.27 -9.89
C SER A 231 -21.12 -26.40 -11.25
N GLY A 232 -20.34 -26.64 -12.32
CA GLY A 232 -20.86 -26.83 -13.66
C GLY A 232 -21.65 -25.61 -14.16
N LYS A 233 -22.82 -25.84 -14.77
CA LYS A 233 -23.62 -24.79 -15.42
C LYS A 233 -24.06 -23.66 -14.50
N LYS A 234 -24.34 -23.95 -13.22
CA LYS A 234 -24.78 -22.91 -12.27
C LYS A 234 -23.65 -21.96 -11.93
N LEU A 235 -22.48 -22.50 -11.63
CA LEU A 235 -21.29 -21.69 -11.37
C LEU A 235 -20.89 -20.88 -12.60
N ARG A 236 -20.92 -21.50 -13.79
CA ARG A 236 -20.68 -20.79 -15.06
C ARG A 236 -21.62 -19.59 -15.23
N HIS A 237 -22.92 -19.80 -15.04
CA HIS A 237 -23.91 -18.73 -15.15
C HIS A 237 -23.68 -17.59 -14.13
N PHE A 238 -23.24 -17.92 -12.91
CA PHE A 238 -22.86 -16.91 -11.92
C PHE A 238 -21.63 -16.11 -12.38
N VAL A 239 -20.59 -16.78 -12.89
CA VAL A 239 -19.37 -16.11 -13.39
C VAL A 239 -19.70 -15.19 -14.56
N GLU A 240 -20.42 -15.69 -15.57
CA GLU A 240 -20.82 -14.92 -16.75
C GLU A 240 -21.60 -13.68 -16.36
N ASN A 241 -22.75 -13.85 -15.68
CA ASN A 241 -23.67 -12.75 -15.47
C ASN A 241 -23.23 -11.81 -14.35
N LYS A 242 -22.74 -12.35 -13.23
CA LYS A 242 -22.45 -11.54 -12.03
C LYS A 242 -21.05 -11.00 -12.00
N LEU A 243 -20.06 -11.81 -12.40
CA LEU A 243 -18.67 -11.40 -12.25
C LEU A 243 -18.13 -10.74 -13.52
N VAL A 244 -18.52 -11.22 -14.70
CA VAL A 244 -18.00 -10.71 -15.98
C VAL A 244 -18.88 -9.60 -16.55
N GLU A 245 -20.18 -9.84 -16.76
CA GLU A 245 -21.09 -8.82 -17.29
C GLU A 245 -21.29 -7.67 -16.31
N GLU A 246 -21.80 -7.94 -15.10
CA GLU A 246 -22.06 -6.89 -14.10
C GLU A 246 -20.77 -6.35 -13.45
N GLY A 247 -19.75 -7.21 -13.25
CA GLY A 247 -18.52 -6.84 -12.55
C GLY A 247 -17.50 -6.11 -13.41
N LEU A 248 -17.18 -6.66 -14.59
CA LEU A 248 -16.20 -6.09 -15.52
C LEU A 248 -16.84 -5.19 -16.59
N GLY A 249 -18.17 -5.23 -16.77
CA GLY A 249 -18.84 -4.53 -17.87
C GLY A 249 -18.61 -5.21 -19.23
N VAL A 250 -18.30 -6.51 -19.24
CA VAL A 250 -17.93 -7.28 -20.44
C VAL A 250 -19.08 -8.17 -20.87
N MET A 251 -19.62 -7.92 -22.08
CA MET A 251 -20.81 -8.59 -22.61
C MET A 251 -20.51 -9.67 -23.67
N ASP A 252 -19.23 -9.84 -24.02
CA ASP A 252 -18.77 -10.68 -25.12
C ASP A 252 -17.64 -11.62 -24.67
N ALA A 253 -17.68 -12.05 -23.40
CA ALA A 253 -16.73 -13.04 -22.90
C ALA A 253 -16.86 -14.37 -23.64
N THR A 254 -15.71 -14.91 -24.05
CA THR A 254 -15.62 -16.20 -24.73
C THR A 254 -15.76 -17.35 -23.75
N ASP A 255 -16.14 -18.53 -24.25
CA ASP A 255 -16.22 -19.74 -23.42
C ASP A 255 -14.89 -20.09 -22.77
N GLU A 256 -13.78 -19.85 -23.47
CA GLU A 256 -12.41 -20.06 -22.98
C GLU A 256 -12.06 -19.10 -21.83
N GLU A 257 -12.44 -17.82 -21.93
CA GLU A 257 -12.22 -16.83 -20.87
C GLU A 257 -12.98 -17.20 -19.59
N ILE A 258 -14.24 -17.62 -19.73
CA ILE A 258 -15.06 -18.06 -18.60
C ILE A 258 -14.49 -19.35 -17.97
N GLU A 259 -14.04 -20.30 -18.79
CA GLU A 259 -13.46 -21.55 -18.30
C GLU A 259 -12.12 -21.30 -17.56
N LEU A 260 -11.31 -20.34 -18.01
CA LEU A 260 -10.07 -19.97 -17.34
C LEU A 260 -10.32 -19.47 -15.91
N VAL A 261 -11.39 -18.67 -15.71
CA VAL A 261 -11.81 -18.19 -14.39
C VAL A 261 -12.27 -19.34 -13.49
N ILE A 262 -13.12 -20.23 -14.01
CA ILE A 262 -13.74 -21.33 -13.24
C ILE A 262 -12.73 -22.41 -12.88
N SER A 263 -11.83 -22.75 -13.79
CA SER A 263 -10.86 -23.85 -13.61
C SER A 263 -9.81 -23.56 -12.55
N ASN A 264 -9.51 -22.27 -12.27
CA ASN A 264 -8.52 -21.87 -11.27
C ASN A 264 -9.03 -20.74 -10.35
N PRO A 265 -10.03 -20.99 -9.47
CA PRO A 265 -10.62 -19.93 -8.65
C PRO A 265 -9.61 -19.19 -7.76
N ALA A 266 -8.56 -19.86 -7.31
CA ALA A 266 -7.48 -19.27 -6.51
C ALA A 266 -6.65 -18.22 -7.27
N LEU A 267 -6.53 -18.35 -8.60
CA LEU A 267 -5.78 -17.45 -9.48
C LEU A 267 -6.68 -16.64 -10.42
N SER A 268 -8.00 -16.69 -10.19
CA SER A 268 -9.00 -16.08 -11.06
C SER A 268 -8.87 -14.57 -11.21
N ALA A 269 -8.20 -13.88 -10.29
CA ALA A 269 -7.89 -12.45 -10.40
C ALA A 269 -7.10 -12.15 -11.70
N TYR A 270 -6.08 -12.95 -12.01
CA TYR A 270 -5.31 -12.77 -13.25
C TYR A 270 -6.15 -13.03 -14.50
N ALA A 271 -7.09 -13.97 -14.43
CA ALA A 271 -8.00 -14.24 -15.54
C ALA A 271 -8.98 -13.07 -15.77
N PHE A 272 -9.57 -12.51 -14.71
CA PHE A 272 -10.41 -11.32 -14.81
C PHE A 272 -9.64 -10.11 -15.34
N ALA A 273 -8.42 -9.89 -14.84
CA ALA A 273 -7.56 -8.81 -15.27
C ALA A 273 -7.15 -8.93 -16.76
N GLU A 274 -6.90 -10.15 -17.24
CA GLU A 274 -6.61 -10.44 -18.66
C GLU A 274 -7.84 -10.19 -19.56
N ILE A 275 -9.04 -10.58 -19.12
CA ILE A 275 -10.30 -10.33 -19.85
C ILE A 275 -10.47 -8.83 -20.15
N ILE A 276 -10.22 -7.97 -19.15
CA ILE A 276 -10.24 -6.51 -19.33
C ILE A 276 -9.06 -6.04 -20.18
N SER A 277 -7.84 -6.46 -19.85
CA SER A 277 -6.61 -5.99 -20.53
C SER A 277 -6.65 -6.24 -22.03
N ARG A 278 -7.14 -7.42 -22.46
CA ARG A 278 -7.32 -7.74 -23.88
C ARG A 278 -8.28 -6.76 -24.55
N ARG A 279 -9.45 -6.51 -23.96
CA ARG A 279 -10.46 -5.62 -24.52
C ARG A 279 -10.00 -4.16 -24.56
N ALA A 280 -9.30 -3.71 -23.52
CA ALA A 280 -8.74 -2.36 -23.44
C ALA A 280 -7.51 -2.17 -24.36
N GLN A 281 -6.96 -3.25 -24.94
CA GLN A 281 -5.68 -3.30 -25.65
C GLN A 281 -4.49 -2.79 -24.82
N ILE A 282 -4.46 -3.23 -23.56
CA ILE A 282 -3.39 -2.95 -22.61
C ILE A 282 -2.50 -4.18 -22.46
N GLY A 283 -1.19 -3.94 -22.56
CA GLY A 283 -0.13 -4.92 -22.40
C GLY A 283 0.57 -4.79 -21.05
N TRP A 284 1.10 -5.93 -20.59
CA TRP A 284 1.90 -6.06 -19.38
C TRP A 284 3.09 -6.95 -19.70
N SER A 285 4.25 -6.62 -19.14
CA SER A 285 5.50 -7.36 -19.40
C SER A 285 5.87 -8.32 -18.28
N THR A 286 5.39 -8.06 -17.06
CA THR A 286 5.75 -8.79 -15.85
C THR A 286 4.62 -8.72 -14.81
N HIS A 287 4.71 -9.53 -13.77
CA HIS A 287 3.94 -9.37 -12.53
C HIS A 287 4.84 -8.83 -11.40
N GLY A 288 5.94 -8.16 -11.75
CA GLY A 288 6.90 -7.58 -10.82
C GLY A 288 7.20 -6.14 -11.18
N HIS A 289 8.24 -5.59 -10.55
CA HIS A 289 8.65 -4.21 -10.83
C HIS A 289 9.46 -4.14 -12.13
N SER A 290 9.51 -2.96 -12.73
CA SER A 290 10.44 -2.63 -13.81
C SER A 290 11.35 -1.47 -13.42
N ALA A 291 12.47 -1.34 -14.12
CA ALA A 291 13.51 -0.36 -13.83
C ALA A 291 13.40 0.91 -14.69
N VAL A 292 12.19 1.29 -15.09
CA VAL A 292 11.99 2.56 -15.79
C VAL A 292 12.21 3.72 -14.82
N ASP A 293 12.78 4.81 -15.33
CA ASP A 293 12.87 6.05 -14.58
C ASP A 293 11.45 6.54 -14.24
N VAL A 294 11.25 6.94 -12.98
CA VAL A 294 9.96 7.46 -12.48
C VAL A 294 9.99 8.97 -12.39
N ASN A 295 8.82 9.59 -12.52
CA ASN A 295 8.72 11.05 -12.51
C ASN A 295 8.76 11.60 -11.09
N ILE A 296 9.44 12.74 -10.93
CA ILE A 296 9.37 13.60 -9.73
C ILE A 296 8.51 14.83 -10.08
N TYR A 297 7.48 15.07 -9.28
CA TYR A 297 6.66 16.27 -9.32
C TYR A 297 6.91 17.08 -8.04
N GLY A 298 7.03 18.40 -8.16
CA GLY A 298 7.43 19.25 -7.04
C GLY A 298 6.68 20.58 -6.96
N TYR A 299 6.42 21.03 -5.73
CA TYR A 299 5.99 22.38 -5.37
C TYR A 299 7.08 22.98 -4.46
N ALA A 300 7.58 24.17 -4.79
CA ALA A 300 8.74 24.78 -4.11
C ALA A 300 9.95 23.83 -4.00
N ALA A 301 10.18 23.02 -5.04
CA ALA A 301 11.20 21.99 -5.11
C ALA A 301 12.04 22.10 -6.41
N GLU A 302 12.36 23.31 -6.85
CA GLU A 302 13.11 23.59 -8.08
C GLU A 302 14.48 22.88 -8.14
N ALA A 303 15.07 22.59 -6.98
CA ALA A 303 16.32 21.85 -6.86
C ALA A 303 16.24 20.41 -7.41
N LEU A 304 15.03 19.84 -7.54
CA LEU A 304 14.77 18.51 -8.09
C LEU A 304 14.37 18.54 -9.58
N ARG A 305 14.58 19.65 -10.28
CA ARG A 305 14.36 19.72 -11.73
C ARG A 305 15.48 19.02 -12.48
N GLY A 306 15.14 17.95 -13.20
CA GLY A 306 16.07 17.21 -14.04
C GLY A 306 16.01 15.72 -13.73
N ASN A 307 17.10 15.02 -14.00
CA ASN A 307 17.24 13.62 -13.64
C ASN A 307 17.98 13.53 -12.30
N HIS A 308 17.42 12.78 -11.36
CA HIS A 308 17.94 12.61 -10.02
C HIS A 308 17.89 11.14 -9.61
N GLU A 309 18.87 10.71 -8.83
CA GLU A 309 18.79 9.46 -8.09
C GLU A 309 17.79 9.58 -6.94
N ASN A 310 17.16 8.48 -6.54
CA ASN A 310 16.16 8.48 -5.47
C ASN A 310 16.69 9.02 -4.13
N ILE A 311 17.99 8.84 -3.85
CA ILE A 311 18.66 9.36 -2.65
C ILE A 311 18.68 10.90 -2.61
N GLU A 312 18.60 11.57 -3.75
CA GLU A 312 18.62 13.03 -3.84
C GLU A 312 17.29 13.64 -3.38
N VAL A 313 16.18 12.92 -3.50
CA VAL A 313 14.89 13.32 -2.91
C VAL A 313 15.00 13.37 -1.38
N GLY A 314 15.58 12.33 -0.78
CA GLY A 314 15.85 12.30 0.66
C GLY A 314 16.84 13.40 1.09
N GLY A 315 17.86 13.66 0.28
CA GLY A 315 18.80 14.77 0.48
C GLY A 315 18.10 16.13 0.47
N PHE A 316 17.25 16.39 -0.52
CA PHE A 316 16.46 17.62 -0.61
C PHE A 316 15.57 17.80 0.63
N LEU A 317 14.83 16.78 1.05
CA LEU A 317 13.95 16.87 2.22
C LEU A 317 14.74 17.12 3.51
N ARG A 318 15.90 16.46 3.68
CA ARG A 318 16.80 16.69 4.81
C ARG A 318 17.25 18.15 4.87
N ASP A 319 17.69 18.67 3.73
CA ASP A 319 18.24 20.02 3.63
C ASP A 319 17.13 21.08 3.81
N TYR A 320 15.95 20.86 3.23
CA TYR A 320 14.76 21.72 3.38
C TYR A 320 14.29 21.79 4.84
N LEU A 321 14.21 20.65 5.52
CA LEU A 321 13.81 20.57 6.93
C LEU A 321 14.94 20.99 7.90
N ASN A 322 16.16 21.16 7.40
CA ASN A 322 17.36 21.46 8.18
C ASN A 322 17.56 20.49 9.37
N VAL A 323 17.52 19.18 9.08
CA VAL A 323 17.63 18.10 10.08
C VAL A 323 18.95 17.32 9.97
N ASP A 324 19.52 16.94 11.12
CA ASP A 324 20.75 16.15 11.20
C ASP A 324 20.45 14.64 11.27
N VAL A 325 20.40 14.00 10.10
CA VAL A 325 20.20 12.55 9.97
C VAL A 325 21.46 11.74 10.29
N ASP A 326 22.65 12.34 10.21
CA ASP A 326 23.93 11.65 10.43
C ASP A 326 24.13 11.35 11.92
N ALA A 327 23.74 12.29 12.80
CA ALA A 327 23.71 12.08 14.23
C ALA A 327 22.76 10.93 14.62
N ILE A 328 21.56 10.90 14.02
CA ILE A 328 20.57 9.83 14.26
C ILE A 328 21.07 8.48 13.74
N THR A 329 21.67 8.46 12.55
CA THR A 329 22.27 7.25 11.94
C THR A 329 23.39 6.71 12.83
N SER A 330 24.26 7.57 13.34
CA SER A 330 25.34 7.20 14.26
C SER A 330 24.78 6.60 15.56
N LYS A 331 23.71 7.20 16.11
CA LYS A 331 23.03 6.70 17.30
C LYS A 331 22.42 5.33 17.06
N LEU A 332 21.68 5.13 15.96
CA LEU A 332 21.10 3.84 15.57
C LEU A 332 22.15 2.74 15.45
N ASN A 333 23.26 3.02 14.76
CA ASN A 333 24.36 2.08 14.61
C ASN A 333 25.00 1.72 15.96
N SER A 334 25.13 2.69 16.88
CA SER A 334 25.66 2.44 18.23
C SER A 334 24.71 1.59 19.08
N THR A 335 23.40 1.84 19.00
CA THR A 335 22.38 1.09 19.74
C THR A 335 22.24 -0.34 19.21
N SER A 336 22.30 -0.52 17.88
CA SER A 336 22.33 -1.83 17.24
C SER A 336 23.55 -2.67 17.66
N ARG A 337 24.72 -2.04 17.74
CA ARG A 337 25.93 -2.71 18.26
C ARG A 337 25.78 -3.08 19.72
N ALA A 338 25.28 -2.18 20.57
CA ALA A 338 25.04 -2.46 21.99
C ALA A 338 24.02 -3.59 22.21
N SER A 339 22.93 -3.66 21.43
CA SER A 339 21.96 -4.76 21.53
C SER A 339 22.55 -6.08 21.04
N SER A 340 23.40 -6.06 20.01
CA SER A 340 24.11 -7.26 19.54
C SER A 340 25.14 -7.76 20.56
N GLU A 341 25.87 -6.87 21.24
CA GLU A 341 26.83 -7.22 22.30
C GLU A 341 26.14 -7.76 23.54
N VAL A 342 25.00 -7.18 23.95
CA VAL A 342 24.16 -7.71 25.04
C VAL A 342 23.57 -9.07 24.67
N SER A 343 23.15 -9.26 23.42
CA SER A 343 22.67 -10.57 22.93
C SER A 343 23.79 -11.61 22.88
N LEU A 344 25.03 -11.21 22.53
CA LEU A 344 26.21 -12.08 22.56
C LEU A 344 26.65 -12.40 24.00
N LEU A 345 26.54 -11.46 24.94
CA LEU A 345 26.80 -11.69 26.37
C LEU A 345 25.73 -12.59 27.00
N ALA A 346 24.46 -12.46 26.60
CA ALA A 346 23.37 -13.33 27.02
C ALA A 346 23.49 -14.74 26.39
N ALA A 347 23.93 -14.85 25.14
CA ALA A 347 24.28 -16.10 24.49
C ALA A 347 25.59 -16.71 25.03
N GLY A 348 26.48 -15.89 25.60
CA GLY A 348 27.70 -16.32 26.29
C GLY A 348 27.47 -17.10 27.59
N MET A 349 26.21 -17.28 28.02
CA MET A 349 25.82 -18.17 29.12
C MET A 349 25.14 -19.48 28.66
N GLY A 350 25.18 -19.80 27.36
CA GLY A 350 24.72 -21.09 26.85
C GLY A 350 25.12 -21.33 25.40
N ASP A 351 25.91 -22.38 25.18
CA ASP A 351 26.33 -22.96 23.90
C ASP A 351 27.36 -22.20 23.04
N GLN A 352 28.63 -22.54 23.29
CA GLN A 352 29.58 -22.77 22.22
C GLN A 352 29.11 -23.95 21.36
N ALA A 353 28.54 -23.66 20.18
CA ALA A 353 28.70 -24.40 18.92
C ALA A 353 27.46 -24.16 18.06
N LEU A 354 27.54 -23.34 16.99
CA LEU A 354 26.64 -23.45 15.82
C LEU A 354 26.96 -22.48 14.65
N PHE A 355 28.21 -22.04 14.48
CA PHE A 355 28.60 -21.20 13.31
C PHE A 355 29.64 -21.84 12.39
N GLY A 356 29.77 -23.17 12.41
CA GLY A 356 30.78 -23.91 11.63
C GLY A 356 30.32 -24.56 10.32
N HIS A 357 29.05 -24.45 9.90
CA HIS A 357 28.54 -25.34 8.82
C HIS A 357 27.66 -24.71 7.73
N TYR A 358 27.71 -23.39 7.52
CA TYR A 358 26.92 -22.75 6.46
C TYR A 358 27.67 -22.48 5.14
N GLU A 359 29.01 -22.56 5.10
CA GLU A 359 29.79 -22.30 3.87
C GLU A 359 30.08 -23.54 3.01
N GLU A 360 29.88 -24.77 3.51
CA GLU A 360 30.18 -25.99 2.74
C GLU A 360 29.04 -26.53 1.85
N ARG A 361 27.84 -25.91 1.86
CA ARG A 361 26.68 -26.39 1.08
C ARG A 361 26.33 -25.60 -0.18
N LEU A 362 27.06 -24.54 -0.51
CA LEU A 362 26.80 -23.71 -1.71
C LEU A 362 27.72 -24.00 -2.91
N GLN A 363 28.57 -25.03 -2.86
CA GLN A 363 29.45 -25.40 -3.98
C GLN A 363 29.14 -26.74 -4.67
N LYS A 364 27.98 -27.38 -4.41
CA LYS A 364 27.74 -28.74 -4.95
C LYS A 364 26.55 -28.96 -5.88
N ASN A 365 25.79 -27.95 -6.30
CA ASN A 365 24.69 -28.17 -7.26
C ASN A 365 24.53 -27.03 -8.27
N LEU A 366 25.50 -26.90 -9.18
CA LEU A 366 25.27 -26.28 -10.49
C LEU A 366 25.54 -27.36 -11.56
N PRO A 367 24.56 -27.74 -12.39
CA PRO A 367 24.81 -28.63 -13.53
C PRO A 367 25.62 -27.90 -14.60
N GLN A 368 26.61 -28.59 -15.16
CA GLN A 368 27.37 -28.20 -16.36
C GLN A 368 26.48 -28.22 -17.61
#